data_AF-A0A9W8L5I7-F1
#
_entry.id   AF-A0A9W8L5I7-F1
#
_cell.length_a   1.000
_cell.length_b   1.000
_cell.length_c   1.000
_cell.angle_alpha   90.00
_cell.angle_beta   90.00
_cell.angle_gamma   90.00
#
_symmetry.space_group_name_H-M   'P 1'
#
loop_
_entity.id
_entity.type
_entity.pdbx_description
1 polymer ?
#
loop_
_entity_poly.entity_id
_entity_poly.type
_entity_poly.pdbx_seq_one_letter_code
_entity_poly.pdbx_strand_id
1 'polypeptide(L)'
;MTSQIEESVLAGALEYWRGVNLASLLRELDEAGLAIVDNQKTSLQERRRLAEKTKEFRAVSDEQKPSEFKPLLKAYQNEIDALTKRMKFAEASFLQLFKSLSEAPDPEPFIAGLVEERKQRETRDSAQADAARASARVDALVAEVAEQREKARGAESLQRQLDALQAGVDAAVREQAAQREREIREQSDGLVRHLKEREAELQRQLSAASRRLAHAQSSHESQEAERAELGESADRELIGKLAELDIVQADLDHSNARLAEAQAQNAKLRAELAMLTGDSASSTGVAETLAEYRRRLRELDEETARLFAALEKSDAELSHARAVQGAAAAAAGREAHAKDEQLQQLRAELRRCSDYDEVKRDLDVMKSVEFSAWGQDNDDDEGEAEGSLEKLLVRRNKALENRLTDTKNQLESQSADLLAAREQCQALEATLTQKTTLAERLEADLLQVQPAEASEAAEAGGGAGLLEIVTGQRDRFRQRNIELDDELRALGASSSELRRQVEQVKQDNVKLYEEIKYLRSYTATTAISVPSGSVDVDTGVGAKYRGMYEESLNPFNAFHRRETSRRVRSMGILDRLIYMFSSFVMGNRRARMVMLLYVALLHLLVVATLYRTMLQADDTERERAPPGGI
;
A
#
# COMPACT_ATOMS: atom_id res chain seq x y z
N MET A 1 4.75 61.98 36.28
CA MET A 1 4.17 62.79 37.36
C MET A 1 3.23 61.90 38.15
N THR A 2 3.65 61.44 39.35
CA THR A 2 2.80 61.16 40.52
C THR A 2 3.65 60.50 41.62
N SER A 3 3.71 61.18 42.76
CA SER A 3 4.15 60.69 44.07
C SER A 3 5.63 60.27 44.24
N GLN A 4 6.57 61.18 43.98
CA GLN A 4 7.69 61.28 44.91
C GLN A 4 7.16 62.04 46.12
N ILE A 5 6.59 61.34 47.10
CA ILE A 5 6.64 61.91 48.44
C ILE A 5 8.13 61.97 48.72
N GLU A 6 8.68 63.18 48.83
CA GLU A 6 10.10 63.33 49.10
C GLU A 6 10.43 62.44 50.30
N GLU A 7 11.34 61.49 50.09
CA GLU A 7 11.72 60.48 51.08
C GLU A 7 12.14 61.13 52.41
N SER A 8 12.60 62.39 52.34
CA SER A 8 12.86 63.30 53.46
C SER A 8 11.62 63.60 54.32
N VAL A 9 10.45 63.81 53.72
CA VAL A 9 9.19 64.12 54.41
C VAL A 9 8.61 62.87 55.07
N LEU A 10 8.72 61.70 54.41
CA LEU A 10 8.39 60.40 55.00
C LEU A 10 9.30 60.05 56.18
N ALA A 11 10.61 60.25 56.02
CA ALA A 11 11.59 60.03 57.09
C ALA A 11 11.33 60.95 58.28
N GLY A 12 11.07 62.24 58.04
CA GLY A 12 10.75 63.21 59.10
C GLY A 12 9.45 62.89 59.84
N ALA A 13 8.40 62.47 59.13
CA ALA A 13 7.13 62.07 59.76
C ALA A 13 7.27 60.77 60.56
N LEU A 14 8.00 59.77 60.05
CA LEU A 14 8.28 58.53 60.77
C LEU A 14 9.09 58.78 62.04
N GLU A 15 10.10 59.64 61.96
CA GLU A 15 10.92 60.03 63.11
C GLU A 15 10.08 60.76 64.17
N TYR A 16 9.18 61.66 63.73
CA TYR A 16 8.25 62.36 64.62
C TYR A 16 7.27 61.41 65.33
N TRP A 17 6.57 60.54 64.59
CA TRP A 17 5.62 59.58 65.18
C TRP A 17 6.30 58.52 66.04
N ARG A 18 7.53 58.14 65.72
CA ARG A 18 8.39 57.32 66.60
C ARG A 18 8.74 58.05 67.89
N GLY A 19 9.00 59.36 67.81
CA GLY A 19 9.25 60.22 68.97
C GLY A 19 8.03 60.43 69.87
N VAL A 20 6.83 60.59 69.29
CA VAL A 20 5.55 60.67 70.03
C VAL A 20 5.28 59.38 70.81
N ASN A 21 5.72 58.22 70.28
CA ASN A 21 5.57 56.91 70.90
C ASN A 21 4.16 56.70 71.48
N LEU A 22 3.20 56.54 70.57
CA LEU A 22 1.77 56.43 70.88
C LEU A 22 1.47 55.42 72.01
N ALA A 23 2.22 54.33 72.09
CA ALA A 23 2.05 53.32 73.15
C ALA A 23 2.38 53.86 74.54
N SER A 24 3.45 54.67 74.68
CA SER A 24 3.78 55.34 75.95
C SER A 24 2.76 56.43 76.27
N LEU A 25 2.39 57.23 75.27
CA LEU A 25 1.44 58.33 75.44
C LEU A 25 0.05 57.83 75.87
N LEU A 26 -0.43 56.74 75.29
CA LEU A 26 -1.70 56.12 75.68
C LEU A 26 -1.64 55.63 77.13
N ARG A 27 -0.53 55.01 77.55
CA ARG A 27 -0.35 54.55 78.93
C ARG A 27 -0.34 55.71 79.92
N GLU A 28 0.38 56.79 79.61
CA GLU A 28 0.41 58.01 80.42
C GLU A 28 -0.96 58.70 80.50
N LEU A 29 -1.72 58.69 79.41
CA LEU A 29 -3.07 59.22 79.36
C LEU A 29 -4.07 58.37 80.15
N ASP A 30 -3.94 57.03 80.10
CA ASP A 30 -4.74 56.11 80.89
C ASP A 30 -4.49 56.31 82.39
N GLU A 31 -3.21 56.43 82.79
CA GLU A 31 -2.82 56.74 84.17
C GLU A 31 -3.37 58.11 84.63
N ALA A 32 -3.28 59.14 83.80
CA ALA A 32 -3.86 60.45 84.07
C ALA A 32 -5.40 60.43 84.13
N GLY A 33 -6.04 59.66 83.25
CA GLY A 33 -7.49 59.48 83.20
C GLY A 33 -8.03 58.80 84.46
N LEU A 34 -7.37 57.73 84.91
CA LEU A 34 -7.69 57.07 86.18
C LEU A 34 -7.53 58.03 87.35
N ALA A 35 -6.45 58.81 87.39
CA ALA A 35 -6.22 59.81 88.43
C ALA A 35 -7.30 60.91 88.43
N ILE A 36 -7.80 61.33 87.26
CA ILE A 36 -8.92 62.29 87.17
C ILE A 36 -10.21 61.69 87.76
N VAL A 37 -10.53 60.43 87.44
CA VAL A 37 -11.70 59.73 87.98
C VAL A 37 -11.62 59.58 89.50
N ASP A 38 -10.44 59.22 90.04
CA ASP A 38 -10.24 59.09 91.48
C ASP A 38 -10.29 60.45 92.19
N ASN A 39 -9.77 61.51 91.55
CA ASN A 39 -9.89 62.88 92.03
C ASN A 39 -11.36 63.35 92.09
N GLN A 40 -12.19 62.97 91.11
CA GLN A 40 -13.63 63.24 91.13
C GLN A 40 -14.32 62.53 92.30
N LYS A 41 -14.04 61.24 92.52
CA LYS A 41 -14.56 60.50 93.69
C LYS A 41 -14.15 61.14 95.01
N THR A 42 -12.88 61.51 95.13
CA THR A 42 -12.33 62.14 96.34
C THR A 42 -13.00 63.50 96.60
N SER A 43 -13.21 64.32 95.57
CA SER A 43 -13.92 65.61 95.73
C SER A 43 -15.37 65.44 96.20
N LEU A 44 -16.07 64.41 95.72
CA LEU A 44 -17.42 64.10 96.20
C LEU A 44 -17.43 63.69 97.68
N GLN A 45 -16.45 62.90 98.12
CA GLN A 45 -16.33 62.47 99.51
C GLN A 45 -15.97 63.63 100.45
N GLU A 46 -14.99 64.47 100.08
CA GLU A 46 -14.61 65.63 100.89
C GLU A 46 -15.71 66.68 100.95
N ARG A 47 -16.47 66.89 99.86
CA ARG A 47 -17.67 67.74 99.87
C ARG A 47 -18.72 67.24 100.87
N ARG A 48 -18.93 65.92 100.95
CA ARG A 48 -19.83 65.31 101.95
C ARG A 48 -19.31 65.51 103.38
N ARG A 49 -18.03 65.25 103.62
CA ARG A 49 -17.38 65.47 104.93
C ARG A 49 -17.46 66.93 105.40
N LEU A 50 -17.29 67.88 104.49
CA LEU A 50 -17.45 69.32 104.77
C LEU A 50 -18.88 69.67 105.15
N ALA A 51 -19.88 69.11 104.45
CA ALA A 51 -21.28 69.31 104.78
C ALA A 51 -21.61 68.77 106.18
N GLU A 52 -21.07 67.59 106.54
CA GLU A 52 -21.21 66.99 107.87
C GLU A 52 -20.56 67.86 108.96
N LYS A 53 -19.29 68.27 108.79
CA LYS A 53 -18.60 69.16 109.73
C LYS A 53 -19.30 70.50 109.91
N THR A 54 -19.91 71.03 108.85
CA THR A 54 -20.68 72.28 108.91
C THR A 54 -21.98 72.09 109.68
N LYS A 55 -22.61 70.92 109.55
CA LYS A 55 -23.81 70.54 110.31
C LYS A 55 -23.48 70.33 111.79
N GLU A 56 -22.36 69.67 112.10
CA GLU A 56 -21.85 69.48 113.47
C GLU A 56 -21.53 70.81 114.14
N PHE A 57 -20.79 71.70 113.46
CA PHE A 57 -20.51 73.06 113.95
C PHE A 57 -21.78 73.85 114.29
N ARG A 58 -22.85 73.70 113.49
CA ARG A 58 -24.14 74.35 113.75
C ARG A 58 -24.80 73.85 115.05
N ALA A 59 -24.51 72.61 115.48
CA ALA A 59 -25.09 71.98 116.67
C ALA A 59 -24.29 72.24 117.97
N VAL A 60 -23.10 72.82 117.89
CA VAL A 60 -22.25 73.17 119.04
C VAL A 60 -22.84 74.35 119.83
N SER A 61 -22.68 74.39 121.16
CA SER A 61 -23.14 75.49 122.02
C SER A 61 -22.39 76.79 121.76
N ASP A 62 -23.03 77.95 121.99
CA ASP A 62 -22.49 79.27 121.63
C ASP A 62 -21.14 79.60 122.31
N GLU A 63 -20.87 79.02 123.48
CA GLU A 63 -19.61 79.16 124.22
C GLU A 63 -18.44 78.39 123.59
N GLN A 64 -18.73 77.32 122.83
CA GLN A 64 -17.73 76.44 122.19
C GLN A 64 -17.57 76.69 120.67
N LYS A 65 -18.46 77.49 120.05
CA LYS A 65 -18.35 77.88 118.64
C LYS A 65 -17.02 78.59 118.28
N PRO A 66 -16.44 79.47 119.11
CA PRO A 66 -15.18 80.14 118.77
C PRO A 66 -14.00 79.17 118.58
N SER A 67 -13.98 78.06 119.34
CA SER A 67 -12.92 77.04 119.22
C SER A 67 -13.08 76.16 117.99
N GLU A 68 -14.31 75.86 117.56
CA GLU A 68 -14.60 74.98 116.41
C GLU A 68 -14.62 75.72 115.05
N PHE A 69 -14.72 77.05 115.05
CA PHE A 69 -14.73 77.84 113.82
C PHE A 69 -13.41 77.75 113.04
N LYS A 70 -12.27 77.78 113.73
CA LYS A 70 -10.94 77.72 113.12
C LYS A 70 -10.67 76.35 112.44
N PRO A 71 -10.99 75.19 113.05
CA PRO A 71 -10.99 73.89 112.38
C PRO A 71 -11.87 73.82 111.13
N LEU A 72 -13.10 74.36 111.19
CA LEU A 72 -14.02 74.35 110.05
C LEU A 72 -13.52 75.19 108.87
N LEU A 73 -13.05 76.41 109.15
CA LEU A 73 -12.48 77.30 108.13
C LEU A 73 -11.25 76.65 107.46
N LYS A 74 -10.41 75.97 108.26
CA LYS A 74 -9.26 75.23 107.73
C LYS A 74 -9.67 74.05 106.86
N ALA A 75 -10.77 73.36 107.18
CA ALA A 75 -11.30 72.29 106.34
C ALA A 75 -11.80 72.82 104.98
N TYR A 76 -12.50 73.96 104.95
CA TYR A 76 -12.93 74.61 103.71
C TYR A 76 -11.76 75.08 102.86
N GLN A 77 -10.75 75.72 103.48
CA GLN A 77 -9.53 76.13 102.80
C GLN A 77 -8.82 74.93 102.15
N ASN A 78 -8.68 73.82 102.88
CA ASN A 78 -8.03 72.62 102.38
C ASN A 78 -8.75 72.02 101.15
N GLU A 79 -10.09 72.01 101.10
CA GLU A 79 -10.81 71.50 99.92
C GLU A 79 -10.77 72.47 98.75
N ILE A 80 -10.77 73.79 98.98
CA ILE A 80 -10.57 74.77 97.90
C ILE A 80 -9.18 74.61 97.28
N ASP A 81 -8.15 74.44 98.11
CA ASP A 81 -6.78 74.19 97.66
C ASP A 81 -6.66 72.84 96.93
N ALA A 82 -7.34 71.80 97.43
CA ALA A 82 -7.38 70.48 96.80
C ALA A 82 -8.11 70.52 95.44
N LEU A 83 -9.24 71.21 95.35
CA LEU A 83 -10.00 71.39 94.10
C LEU A 83 -9.18 72.14 93.05
N THR A 84 -8.48 73.20 93.46
CA THR A 84 -7.58 73.96 92.56
C THR A 84 -6.44 73.09 92.04
N LYS A 85 -5.85 72.24 92.89
CA LYS A 85 -4.80 71.29 92.47
C LYS A 85 -5.32 70.24 91.48
N ARG A 86 -6.51 69.68 91.73
CA ARG A 86 -7.15 68.69 90.84
C ARG A 86 -7.50 69.30 89.47
N MET A 87 -8.02 70.52 89.45
CA MET A 87 -8.31 71.26 88.22
C MET A 87 -7.05 71.51 87.39
N LYS A 88 -6.00 72.04 88.02
CA LYS A 88 -4.71 72.28 87.34
C LYS A 88 -4.08 70.99 86.81
N PHE A 89 -4.23 69.87 87.52
CA PHE A 89 -3.78 68.57 87.04
C PHE A 89 -4.51 68.15 85.75
N ALA A 90 -5.85 68.22 85.74
CA ALA A 90 -6.64 67.87 84.55
C ALA A 90 -6.34 68.79 83.35
N GLU A 91 -6.20 70.09 83.58
CA GLU A 91 -5.83 71.06 82.54
C GLU A 91 -4.43 70.80 81.98
N ALA A 92 -3.46 70.51 82.85
CA ALA A 92 -2.08 70.20 82.44
C ALA A 92 -2.03 68.91 81.60
N SER A 93 -2.71 67.85 82.02
CA SER A 93 -2.79 66.59 81.28
C SER A 93 -3.47 66.76 79.91
N PHE A 94 -4.53 67.56 79.84
CA PHE A 94 -5.21 67.84 78.56
C PHE A 94 -4.32 68.65 77.60
N LEU A 95 -3.67 69.71 78.08
CA LEU A 95 -2.79 70.53 77.25
C LEU A 95 -1.56 69.76 76.74
N GLN A 96 -1.05 68.82 77.55
CA GLN A 96 0.03 67.93 77.14
C GLN A 96 -0.40 67.04 75.96
N LEU A 97 -1.60 66.44 76.03
CA LEU A 97 -2.15 65.64 74.92
C LEU A 97 -2.41 66.49 73.67
N PHE A 98 -3.02 67.66 73.85
CA PHE A 98 -3.33 68.56 72.73
C PHE A 98 -2.07 69.02 72.01
N LYS A 99 -0.99 69.32 72.73
CA LYS A 99 0.29 69.70 72.13
C LYS A 99 0.88 68.57 71.27
N SER A 100 0.94 67.35 71.81
CA SER A 100 1.48 66.18 71.09
C SER A 100 0.67 65.82 69.84
N LEU A 101 -0.65 66.06 69.85
CA LEU A 101 -1.51 65.72 68.71
C LEU A 101 -1.60 66.85 67.66
N SER A 102 -1.55 68.12 68.08
CA SER A 102 -1.64 69.28 67.18
C SER A 102 -0.36 69.54 66.38
N GLU A 103 0.79 69.17 66.92
CA GLU A 103 2.09 69.26 66.24
C GLU A 103 2.35 68.04 65.33
N ALA A 104 1.48 67.02 65.36
CA ALA A 104 1.68 65.79 64.61
C ALA A 104 1.25 65.91 63.13
N PRO A 105 2.10 65.49 62.18
CA PRO A 105 1.77 65.51 60.76
C PRO A 105 0.71 64.45 60.41
N ASP A 106 -0.21 64.80 59.52
CA ASP A 106 -1.33 63.96 59.09
C ASP A 106 -0.85 62.65 58.41
N PRO A 107 -1.24 61.45 58.91
CA PRO A 107 -0.79 60.17 58.38
C PRO A 107 -1.43 59.76 57.03
N GLU A 108 -2.58 60.30 56.64
CA GLU A 108 -3.33 59.87 55.43
C GLU A 108 -2.53 59.97 54.11
N PRO A 109 -1.89 61.10 53.76
CA PRO A 109 -1.18 61.24 52.49
C PRO A 109 -0.01 60.26 52.33
N PHE A 110 0.63 59.84 53.43
CA PHE A 110 1.75 58.91 53.41
C PHE A 110 1.32 57.48 53.07
N ILE A 111 0.24 57.02 53.70
CA ILE A 111 -0.31 55.68 53.47
C ILE A 111 -0.84 55.60 52.03
N ALA A 112 -1.50 56.65 51.55
CA ALA A 112 -1.97 56.73 50.17
C ALA A 112 -0.81 56.65 49.16
N GLY A 113 0.29 57.36 49.41
CA GLY A 113 1.48 57.30 48.55
C GLY A 113 2.16 55.92 48.54
N LEU A 114 2.30 55.29 49.70
CA LEU A 114 2.89 53.94 49.80
C LEU A 114 2.05 52.87 49.10
N VAL A 115 0.71 52.97 49.19
CA VAL A 115 -0.21 52.09 48.48
C VAL A 115 -0.09 52.27 46.96
N GLU A 116 0.00 53.51 46.49
CA GLU A 116 0.15 53.79 45.07
C GLU A 116 1.53 53.37 44.53
N GLU A 117 2.61 53.57 45.29
CA GLU A 117 3.94 53.05 44.93
C GLU A 117 3.98 51.53 44.86
N ARG A 118 3.34 50.85 45.83
CA ARG A 118 3.24 49.39 45.84
C ARG A 118 2.50 48.90 44.60
N LYS A 119 1.35 49.51 44.28
CA LYS A 119 0.57 49.19 43.09
C LYS A 119 1.39 49.42 41.82
N GLN A 120 2.14 50.52 41.75
CA GLN A 120 3.04 50.76 40.63
C GLN A 120 4.16 49.74 40.53
N ARG A 121 4.78 49.30 41.64
CA ARG A 121 5.79 48.23 41.64
C ARG A 121 5.21 46.91 41.15
N GLU A 122 4.04 46.51 41.65
CA GLU A 122 3.35 45.29 41.21
C GLU A 122 3.05 45.32 39.71
N THR A 123 2.62 46.47 39.16
CA THR A 123 2.42 46.60 37.70
C THR A 123 3.72 46.53 36.90
N ARG A 124 4.82 47.11 37.41
CA ARG A 124 6.14 47.06 36.76
C ARG A 124 6.70 45.64 36.77
N ASP A 125 6.58 44.94 37.89
CA ASP A 125 7.06 43.56 38.04
C ASP A 125 6.27 42.62 37.12
N SER A 126 4.94 42.79 37.02
CA SER A 126 4.11 42.05 36.08
C SER A 126 4.52 42.32 34.62
N ALA A 127 4.69 43.60 34.25
CA ALA A 127 5.08 43.97 32.90
C ALA A 127 6.49 43.45 32.54
N GLN A 128 7.42 43.46 33.51
CA GLN A 128 8.76 42.92 33.35
C GLN A 128 8.77 41.40 33.21
N ALA A 129 7.93 40.69 33.97
CA ALA A 129 7.77 39.25 33.84
C ALA A 129 7.21 38.87 32.45
N ASP A 130 6.24 39.63 31.94
CA ASP A 130 5.66 39.40 30.62
C ASP A 130 6.66 39.72 29.50
N ALA A 131 7.45 40.79 29.64
CA ALA A 131 8.54 41.11 28.71
C ALA A 131 9.62 40.00 28.69
N ALA A 132 10.00 39.46 29.85
CA ALA A 132 10.95 38.36 29.94
C ALA A 132 10.41 37.08 29.30
N ARG A 133 9.14 36.74 29.52
CA ARG A 133 8.47 35.60 28.86
C ARG A 133 8.41 35.78 27.35
N ALA A 134 8.11 36.99 26.88
CA ALA A 134 8.08 37.30 25.45
C ALA A 134 9.48 37.16 24.82
N SER A 135 10.52 37.67 25.47
CA SER A 135 11.91 37.51 25.01
C SER A 135 12.31 36.05 24.94
N ALA A 136 12.05 35.25 25.98
CA ALA A 136 12.35 33.82 25.98
C ALA A 136 11.62 33.05 24.87
N ARG A 137 10.37 33.43 24.56
CA ARG A 137 9.63 32.85 23.44
C ARG A 137 10.25 33.22 22.10
N VAL A 138 10.71 34.47 21.92
CA VAL A 138 11.40 34.89 20.70
C VAL A 138 12.71 34.11 20.53
N ASP A 139 13.51 33.97 21.59
CA ASP A 139 14.77 33.23 21.54
C ASP A 139 14.53 31.75 21.18
N ALA A 140 13.50 31.12 21.76
CA ALA A 140 13.11 29.76 21.42
C ALA A 140 12.70 29.61 19.95
N LEU A 141 11.88 30.54 19.42
CA LEU A 141 11.48 30.53 18.01
C LEU A 141 12.66 30.77 17.07
N VAL A 142 13.61 31.63 17.45
CA VAL A 142 14.84 31.86 16.67
C VAL A 142 15.70 30.59 16.61
N ALA A 143 15.83 29.88 17.73
CA ALA A 143 16.54 28.59 17.78
C ALA A 143 15.85 27.53 16.91
N GLU A 144 14.53 27.43 16.96
CA GLU A 144 13.75 26.50 16.12
C GLU A 144 13.93 26.83 14.63
N VAL A 145 13.85 28.10 14.24
CA VAL A 145 14.09 28.52 12.84
C VAL A 145 15.51 28.20 12.39
N ALA A 146 16.51 28.34 13.26
CA ALA A 146 17.89 27.98 12.94
C ALA A 146 18.04 26.46 12.70
N GLU A 147 17.43 25.63 13.56
CA GLU A 147 17.43 24.18 13.40
C GLU A 147 16.73 23.75 12.10
N GLN A 148 15.58 24.36 11.78
CA GLN A 148 14.86 24.08 10.53
C GLN A 148 15.68 24.47 9.29
N ARG A 149 16.45 25.57 9.36
CA ARG A 149 17.36 25.97 8.26
C ARG A 149 18.51 24.99 8.06
N GLU A 150 19.08 24.46 9.13
CA GLU A 150 20.12 23.42 9.03
C GLU A 150 19.54 22.12 8.45
N LYS A 151 18.35 21.70 8.88
CA LYS A 151 17.63 20.56 8.29
C LYS A 151 17.35 20.77 6.80
N ALA A 152 16.92 21.97 6.40
CA ALA A 152 16.68 22.32 5.00
C ALA A 152 17.98 22.27 4.17
N ARG A 153 19.10 22.78 4.69
CA ARG A 153 20.42 22.66 4.04
C ARG A 153 20.87 21.21 3.88
N GLY A 154 20.64 20.38 4.90
CA GLY A 154 20.90 18.95 4.85
C GLY A 154 20.06 18.25 3.77
N ALA A 155 18.76 18.57 3.69
CA ALA A 155 17.86 18.05 2.68
C ALA A 155 18.28 18.48 1.25
N GLU A 156 18.65 19.75 1.04
CA GLU A 156 19.16 20.22 -0.26
C GLU A 156 20.45 19.51 -0.67
N SER A 157 21.36 19.24 0.28
CA SER A 157 22.59 18.50 0.02
C SER A 157 22.30 17.05 -0.42
N LEU A 158 21.40 16.36 0.29
CA LEU A 158 20.96 15.01 -0.05
C LEU A 158 20.25 14.97 -1.40
N GLN A 159 19.41 15.96 -1.69
CA GLN A 159 18.74 16.11 -2.99
C GLN A 159 19.78 16.24 -4.12
N ARG A 160 20.79 17.10 -3.96
CA ARG A 160 21.88 17.25 -4.96
C ARG A 160 22.68 15.96 -5.14
N GLN A 161 22.91 15.18 -4.08
CA GLN A 161 23.58 13.89 -4.17
C GLN A 161 22.73 12.86 -4.92
N LEU A 162 21.41 12.82 -4.68
CA LEU A 162 20.50 11.96 -5.43
C LEU A 162 20.44 12.34 -6.90
N ASP A 163 20.32 13.64 -7.22
CA ASP A 163 20.31 14.12 -8.60
C ASP A 163 21.63 13.79 -9.32
N ALA A 164 22.77 13.93 -8.65
CA ALA A 164 24.07 13.57 -9.19
C ALA A 164 24.21 12.05 -9.43
N LEU A 165 23.75 11.21 -8.49
CA LEU A 165 23.74 9.76 -8.65
C LEU A 165 22.80 9.33 -9.79
N GLN A 166 21.61 9.92 -9.87
CA GLN A 166 20.65 9.64 -10.93
C GLN A 166 21.19 10.06 -12.30
N ALA A 167 21.79 11.25 -12.41
CA ALA A 167 22.45 11.69 -13.63
C ALA A 167 23.62 10.78 -14.02
N GLY A 168 24.38 10.26 -13.05
CA GLY A 168 25.44 9.28 -13.27
C GLY A 168 24.93 7.94 -13.79
N VAL A 169 23.85 7.42 -13.21
CA VAL A 169 23.19 6.19 -13.67
C VAL A 169 22.63 6.39 -15.08
N ASP A 170 21.95 7.51 -15.35
CA ASP A 170 21.41 7.82 -16.67
C ASP A 170 22.52 7.93 -17.73
N ALA A 171 23.65 8.55 -17.38
CA ALA A 171 24.80 8.63 -18.28
C ALA A 171 25.38 7.24 -18.58
N ALA A 172 25.56 6.39 -17.56
CA ALA A 172 26.05 5.03 -17.73
C ALA A 172 25.09 4.16 -18.56
N VAL A 173 23.78 4.27 -18.34
CA VAL A 173 22.77 3.57 -19.15
C VAL A 173 22.78 4.05 -20.60
N ARG A 174 22.89 5.36 -20.84
CA ARG A 174 23.01 5.90 -22.21
C ARG A 174 24.29 5.44 -22.90
N GLU A 175 25.41 5.39 -22.18
CA GLU A 175 26.68 4.90 -22.72
C GLU A 175 26.60 3.41 -23.08
N GLN A 176 26.07 2.57 -22.18
CA GLN A 176 25.86 1.15 -22.45
C GLN A 176 24.90 0.93 -23.62
N ALA A 177 23.79 1.67 -23.69
CA ALA A 177 22.85 1.58 -24.80
C ALA A 177 23.52 1.96 -26.13
N ALA A 178 24.28 3.07 -26.15
CA ALA A 178 25.02 3.50 -27.33
C ALA A 178 26.10 2.49 -27.75
N GLN A 179 26.75 1.82 -26.79
CA GLN A 179 27.73 0.77 -27.09
C GLN A 179 27.06 -0.47 -27.68
N ARG A 180 25.93 -0.92 -27.12
CA ARG A 180 25.14 -2.04 -27.66
C ARG A 180 24.59 -1.74 -29.05
N GLU A 181 24.13 -0.51 -29.29
CA GLU A 181 23.71 -0.08 -30.62
C GLU A 181 24.85 -0.14 -31.63
N ARG A 182 26.07 0.27 -31.26
CA ARG A 182 27.25 0.17 -32.14
C ARG A 182 27.59 -1.29 -32.44
N GLU A 183 27.62 -2.14 -31.41
CA GLU A 183 27.88 -3.58 -31.59
C GLU A 183 26.86 -4.23 -32.53
N ILE A 184 25.56 -3.94 -32.36
CA ILE A 184 24.50 -4.46 -33.23
C ILE A 184 24.65 -3.90 -34.66
N ARG A 185 24.97 -2.61 -34.82
CA ARG A 185 25.21 -2.01 -36.15
C ARG A 185 26.41 -2.66 -36.84
N GLU A 186 27.52 -2.87 -36.14
CA GLU A 186 28.70 -3.53 -36.69
C GLU A 186 28.42 -4.98 -37.10
N GLN A 187 27.66 -5.72 -36.28
CA GLN A 187 27.23 -7.08 -36.60
C GLN A 187 26.30 -7.10 -37.82
N SER A 188 25.32 -6.19 -37.88
CA SER A 188 24.41 -6.04 -39.01
C SER A 188 25.16 -5.67 -40.29
N ASP A 189 26.06 -4.69 -40.22
CA ASP A 189 26.89 -4.28 -41.36
C ASP A 189 27.80 -5.41 -41.83
N GLY A 190 28.36 -6.19 -40.90
CA GLY A 190 29.14 -7.39 -41.20
C GLY A 190 28.32 -8.45 -41.93
N LEU A 191 27.11 -8.75 -41.45
CA LEU A 191 26.18 -9.67 -42.11
C LEU A 191 25.77 -9.17 -43.50
N VAL A 192 25.45 -7.89 -43.64
CA VAL A 192 25.11 -7.29 -44.94
C VAL A 192 26.28 -7.38 -45.92
N ARG A 193 27.51 -7.12 -45.48
CA ARG A 193 28.71 -7.28 -46.34
C ARG A 193 28.89 -8.73 -46.78
N HIS A 194 28.81 -9.68 -45.85
CA HIS A 194 28.95 -11.11 -46.17
C HIS A 194 27.85 -11.59 -47.13
N LEU A 195 26.59 -11.15 -46.94
CA LEU A 195 25.50 -11.46 -47.85
C LEU A 195 25.72 -10.85 -49.24
N LYS A 196 26.19 -9.60 -49.33
CA LYS A 196 26.52 -8.95 -50.61
C LYS A 196 27.67 -9.65 -51.34
N GLU A 197 28.72 -10.05 -50.63
CA GLU A 197 29.84 -10.81 -51.20
C GLU A 197 29.35 -12.17 -51.73
N ARG A 198 28.50 -12.86 -50.97
CA ARG A 198 27.92 -14.13 -51.41
C ARG A 198 26.96 -13.97 -52.59
N GLU A 199 26.17 -12.90 -52.62
CA GLU A 199 25.31 -12.57 -53.77
C GLU A 199 26.16 -12.30 -55.02
N ALA A 200 27.21 -11.50 -54.91
CA ALA A 200 28.12 -11.21 -56.00
C ALA A 200 28.81 -12.49 -56.53
N GLU A 201 29.22 -13.39 -55.64
CA GLU A 201 29.80 -14.67 -56.02
C GLU A 201 28.78 -15.57 -56.73
N LEU A 202 27.55 -15.66 -56.21
CA LEU A 202 26.46 -16.40 -56.87
C LEU A 202 26.12 -15.81 -58.26
N GLN A 203 26.11 -14.48 -58.40
CA GLN A 203 25.93 -13.80 -59.69
C GLN A 203 27.08 -14.12 -60.68
N ARG A 204 28.33 -14.19 -60.20
CA ARG A 204 29.47 -14.63 -61.01
C ARG A 204 29.33 -16.09 -61.45
N GLN A 205 28.89 -16.98 -60.56
CA GLN A 205 28.64 -18.37 -60.89
C GLN A 205 27.49 -18.52 -61.90
N LEU A 206 26.38 -17.78 -61.72
CA LEU A 206 25.26 -17.76 -62.64
C LEU A 206 25.66 -17.25 -64.03
N SER A 207 26.41 -16.15 -64.09
CA SER A 207 26.91 -15.60 -65.36
C SER A 207 27.93 -16.52 -66.03
N ALA A 208 28.79 -17.21 -65.27
CA ALA A 208 29.68 -18.24 -65.79
C ALA A 208 28.92 -19.44 -66.34
N ALA A 209 27.92 -19.95 -65.62
CA ALA A 209 27.05 -21.03 -66.07
C ALA A 209 26.25 -20.64 -67.32
N SER A 210 25.71 -19.42 -67.37
CA SER A 210 24.99 -18.89 -68.54
C SER A 210 25.89 -18.77 -69.76
N ARG A 211 27.15 -18.32 -69.59
CA ARG A 211 28.13 -18.30 -70.69
C ARG A 211 28.49 -19.70 -71.18
N ARG A 212 28.65 -20.67 -70.28
CA ARG A 212 28.88 -22.08 -70.65
C ARG A 212 27.69 -22.64 -71.43
N LEU A 213 26.47 -22.34 -71.00
CA LEU A 213 25.25 -22.75 -71.69
C LEU A 213 25.17 -22.13 -73.08
N ALA A 214 25.39 -20.81 -73.21
CA ALA A 214 25.40 -20.12 -74.49
C ALA A 214 26.49 -20.65 -75.43
N HIS A 215 27.69 -20.95 -74.91
CA HIS A 215 28.76 -21.57 -75.70
C HIS A 215 28.39 -23.00 -76.14
N ALA A 216 27.79 -23.80 -75.26
CA ALA A 216 27.32 -25.14 -75.61
C ALA A 216 26.20 -25.10 -76.66
N GLN A 217 25.26 -24.15 -76.55
CA GLN A 217 24.20 -23.92 -77.54
C GLN A 217 24.79 -23.52 -78.89
N SER A 218 25.68 -22.52 -78.92
CA SER A 218 26.34 -22.10 -80.17
C SER A 218 27.20 -23.21 -80.79
N SER A 219 27.90 -24.00 -79.97
CA SER A 219 28.64 -25.19 -80.43
C SER A 219 27.69 -26.24 -81.02
N HIS A 220 26.54 -26.48 -80.38
CA HIS A 220 25.51 -27.38 -80.87
C HIS A 220 24.91 -26.90 -82.19
N GLU A 221 24.55 -25.62 -82.30
CA GLU A 221 24.06 -25.01 -83.54
C GLU A 221 25.10 -25.11 -84.67
N SER A 222 26.38 -24.90 -84.36
CA SER A 222 27.47 -25.09 -85.33
C SER A 222 27.63 -26.55 -85.76
N GLN A 223 27.53 -27.51 -84.84
CA GLN A 223 27.61 -28.94 -85.14
C GLN A 223 26.38 -29.42 -85.92
N GLU A 224 25.19 -28.89 -85.63
CA GLU A 224 23.98 -29.15 -86.39
C GLU A 224 24.08 -28.59 -87.81
N ALA A 225 24.60 -27.37 -87.97
CA ALA A 225 24.86 -26.78 -89.28
C ALA A 225 25.88 -27.60 -90.09
N GLU A 226 27.00 -28.01 -89.48
CA GLU A 226 28.00 -28.87 -90.14
C GLU A 226 27.42 -30.23 -90.54
N ARG A 227 26.58 -30.84 -89.68
CA ARG A 227 25.85 -32.07 -90.02
C ARG A 227 24.86 -31.88 -91.16
N ALA A 228 24.17 -30.75 -91.22
CA ALA A 228 23.26 -30.42 -92.31
C ALA A 228 24.03 -30.22 -93.63
N GLU A 229 25.17 -29.52 -93.61
CA GLU A 229 26.04 -29.34 -94.78
C GLU A 229 26.64 -30.67 -95.26
N LEU A 230 27.11 -31.53 -94.34
CA LEU A 230 27.57 -32.88 -94.67
C LEU A 230 26.44 -33.73 -95.25
N GLY A 231 25.22 -33.59 -94.72
CA GLY A 231 24.02 -34.23 -95.27
C GLY A 231 23.75 -33.76 -96.71
N GLU A 232 23.77 -32.46 -96.97
CA GLU A 232 23.57 -31.91 -98.31
C GLU A 232 24.71 -32.32 -99.27
N SER A 233 25.95 -32.37 -98.79
CA SER A 233 27.10 -32.85 -99.58
C SER A 233 26.97 -34.33 -99.92
N ALA A 234 26.55 -35.16 -98.96
CA ALA A 234 26.30 -36.58 -99.19
C ALA A 234 25.14 -36.79 -100.16
N ASP A 235 24.07 -35.99 -100.08
CA ASP A 235 22.97 -36.00 -101.05
C ASP A 235 23.44 -35.58 -102.45
N ARG A 236 24.27 -34.53 -102.56
CA ARG A 236 24.88 -34.11 -103.84
C ARG A 236 25.80 -35.19 -104.41
N GLU A 237 26.62 -35.83 -103.57
CA GLU A 237 27.48 -36.94 -103.99
C GLU A 237 26.63 -38.14 -104.44
N LEU A 238 25.56 -38.48 -103.72
CA LEU A 238 24.62 -39.52 -104.10
C LEU A 238 23.96 -39.22 -105.45
N ILE A 239 23.50 -38.00 -105.67
CA ILE A 239 22.95 -37.56 -106.97
C ILE A 239 24.00 -37.69 -108.07
N GLY A 240 25.24 -37.26 -107.81
CA GLY A 240 26.36 -37.42 -108.73
C GLY A 240 26.64 -38.89 -109.07
N LYS A 241 26.67 -39.76 -108.06
CA LYS A 241 26.85 -41.21 -108.22
C LYS A 241 25.70 -41.87 -108.96
N LEU A 242 24.46 -41.43 -108.73
CA LEU A 242 23.29 -41.87 -109.48
C LEU A 242 23.40 -41.46 -110.96
N ALA A 243 23.80 -40.22 -111.24
CA ALA A 243 24.03 -39.77 -112.61
C ALA A 243 25.19 -40.51 -113.30
N GLU A 244 26.29 -40.79 -112.58
CA GLU A 244 27.39 -41.64 -113.05
C GLU A 244 26.89 -43.07 -113.35
N LEU A 245 26.08 -43.65 -112.46
CA LEU A 245 25.47 -44.97 -112.67
C LEU A 245 24.54 -44.97 -113.88
N ASP A 246 23.75 -43.92 -114.09
CA ASP A 246 22.87 -43.80 -115.27
C ASP A 246 23.70 -43.75 -116.57
N ILE A 247 24.81 -43.03 -116.59
CA ILE A 247 25.73 -43.00 -117.74
C ILE A 247 26.37 -44.38 -117.95
N VAL A 248 26.88 -45.00 -116.89
CA VAL A 248 27.47 -46.35 -116.96
C VAL A 248 26.42 -47.37 -117.38
N GLN A 249 25.17 -47.23 -116.95
CA GLN A 249 24.07 -48.09 -117.36
C GLN A 249 23.72 -47.88 -118.83
N ALA A 250 23.72 -46.63 -119.33
CA ALA A 250 23.54 -46.36 -120.75
C ALA A 250 24.70 -46.92 -121.61
N ASP A 251 25.95 -46.80 -121.15
CA ASP A 251 27.12 -47.41 -121.79
C ASP A 251 27.09 -48.94 -121.70
N LEU A 252 26.59 -49.50 -120.60
CA LEU A 252 26.36 -50.92 -120.41
C LEU A 252 25.28 -51.40 -121.38
N ASP A 253 24.17 -50.68 -121.54
CA ASP A 253 23.11 -51.01 -122.50
C ASP A 253 23.63 -50.92 -123.95
N HIS A 254 24.43 -49.91 -124.27
CA HIS A 254 25.06 -49.79 -125.58
C HIS A 254 26.07 -50.92 -125.84
N SER A 255 26.94 -51.22 -124.86
CA SER A 255 27.90 -52.32 -124.96
C SER A 255 27.24 -53.68 -124.92
N ASN A 256 26.13 -53.87 -124.20
CA ASN A 256 25.30 -55.06 -124.24
C ASN A 256 24.60 -55.21 -125.59
N ALA A 257 24.15 -54.13 -126.22
CA ALA A 257 23.63 -54.17 -127.58
C ALA A 257 24.74 -54.59 -128.57
N ARG A 258 25.95 -54.03 -128.43
CA ARG A 258 27.13 -54.45 -129.21
C ARG A 258 27.56 -55.87 -128.88
N LEU A 259 27.46 -56.32 -127.64
CA LEU A 259 27.78 -57.66 -127.20
C LEU A 259 26.73 -58.64 -127.70
N ALA A 260 25.45 -58.30 -127.72
CA ALA A 260 24.40 -59.12 -128.33
C ALA A 260 24.63 -59.28 -129.83
N GLU A 261 25.06 -58.21 -130.51
CA GLU A 261 25.47 -58.26 -131.91
C GLU A 261 26.74 -59.12 -132.11
N ALA A 262 27.76 -58.92 -131.27
CA ALA A 262 28.98 -59.70 -131.26
C ALA A 262 28.79 -61.14 -130.75
N GLN A 263 27.76 -61.44 -129.96
CA GLN A 263 27.34 -62.76 -129.50
C GLN A 263 26.48 -63.46 -130.54
N ALA A 264 25.69 -62.74 -131.34
CA ALA A 264 25.09 -63.31 -132.54
C ALA A 264 26.20 -63.72 -133.53
N GLN A 265 27.24 -62.89 -133.68
CA GLN A 265 28.44 -63.20 -134.46
C GLN A 265 29.30 -64.29 -133.79
N ASN A 266 29.46 -64.28 -132.46
CA ASN A 266 30.18 -65.31 -131.72
C ASN A 266 29.39 -66.60 -131.59
N ALA A 267 28.06 -66.63 -131.67
CA ALA A 267 27.28 -67.85 -131.75
C ALA A 267 27.52 -68.51 -133.12
N LYS A 268 27.67 -67.68 -134.16
CA LYS A 268 28.16 -68.09 -135.48
C LYS A 268 29.58 -68.66 -135.40
N LEU A 269 30.50 -67.97 -134.71
CA LEU A 269 31.89 -68.41 -134.52
C LEU A 269 32.07 -69.50 -133.43
N ARG A 270 31.14 -69.69 -132.49
CA ARG A 270 31.12 -70.76 -131.46
C ARG A 270 30.47 -72.03 -131.99
N ALA A 271 29.59 -71.94 -133.00
CA ALA A 271 29.30 -73.10 -133.84
C ALA A 271 30.58 -73.57 -134.57
N GLU A 272 31.48 -72.64 -134.92
CA GLU A 272 32.77 -72.94 -135.56
C GLU A 272 33.88 -73.34 -134.55
N LEU A 273 33.87 -72.83 -133.31
CA LEU A 273 34.86 -73.12 -132.25
C LEU A 273 34.46 -74.26 -131.31
N ALA A 274 33.18 -74.70 -131.26
CA ALA A 274 32.79 -75.94 -130.58
C ALA A 274 33.27 -77.21 -131.31
N MET A 275 33.83 -77.06 -132.52
CA MET A 275 34.62 -78.09 -133.21
C MET A 275 36.08 -78.16 -132.71
N LEU A 276 36.55 -77.22 -131.88
CA LEU A 276 37.94 -77.09 -131.48
C LEU A 276 38.05 -76.78 -129.98
N THR A 277 37.95 -77.84 -129.15
CA THR A 277 38.66 -78.04 -127.85
C THR A 277 38.78 -76.82 -126.90
N GLY A 278 38.25 -76.82 -125.67
CA GLY A 278 38.42 -77.85 -124.63
C GLY A 278 39.60 -77.50 -123.71
N ASP A 279 39.28 -76.99 -122.51
CA ASP A 279 40.09 -76.94 -121.26
C ASP A 279 41.42 -76.12 -121.24
N SER A 280 41.93 -75.54 -120.15
CA SER A 280 41.69 -75.70 -118.71
C SER A 280 42.31 -74.55 -117.86
N ALA A 281 41.79 -74.43 -116.64
CA ALA A 281 42.27 -73.92 -115.35
C ALA A 281 43.66 -73.24 -115.15
N SER A 282 43.73 -72.31 -114.19
CA SER A 282 44.67 -72.44 -113.04
C SER A 282 44.33 -71.50 -111.87
N SER A 283 44.52 -72.04 -110.66
CA SER A 283 44.17 -71.48 -109.35
C SER A 283 45.43 -71.03 -108.59
N THR A 284 45.56 -69.71 -108.34
CA THR A 284 46.67 -69.14 -107.55
C THR A 284 46.21 -68.19 -106.43
N GLY A 285 44.91 -67.86 -106.33
CA GLY A 285 44.39 -66.82 -105.40
C GLY A 285 44.10 -67.24 -103.96
N VAL A 286 44.06 -68.55 -103.65
CA VAL A 286 43.59 -69.05 -102.33
C VAL A 286 44.59 -68.74 -101.19
N ALA A 287 45.89 -68.61 -101.51
CA ALA A 287 46.92 -68.40 -100.50
C ALA A 287 46.96 -66.97 -99.95
N GLU A 288 46.64 -65.97 -100.77
CA GLU A 288 46.70 -64.55 -100.40
C GLU A 288 45.50 -64.14 -99.54
N THR A 289 44.31 -64.65 -99.88
CA THR A 289 43.10 -64.42 -99.08
C THR A 289 43.22 -64.92 -97.64
N LEU A 290 43.96 -66.00 -97.40
CA LEU A 290 44.07 -66.62 -96.07
C LEU A 290 44.97 -65.83 -95.11
N ALA A 291 45.90 -65.03 -95.63
CA ALA A 291 46.76 -64.15 -94.84
C ALA A 291 46.00 -62.91 -94.36
N GLU A 292 45.12 -62.36 -95.21
CA GLU A 292 44.29 -61.19 -94.90
C GLU A 292 43.29 -61.49 -93.77
N TYR A 293 42.63 -62.65 -93.79
CA TYR A 293 41.71 -63.06 -92.72
C TYR A 293 42.39 -63.17 -91.34
N ARG A 294 43.64 -63.63 -91.28
CA ARG A 294 44.38 -63.73 -90.01
C ARG A 294 44.74 -62.37 -89.43
N ARG A 295 45.04 -61.39 -90.27
CA ARG A 295 45.27 -60.02 -89.82
C ARG A 295 43.97 -59.41 -89.30
N ARG A 296 42.86 -59.62 -90.00
CA ARG A 296 41.56 -59.10 -89.59
C ARG A 296 41.09 -59.68 -88.25
N LEU A 297 41.33 -60.98 -88.00
CA LEU A 297 41.06 -61.62 -86.71
C LEU A 297 41.82 -60.95 -85.55
N ARG A 298 43.10 -60.62 -85.73
CA ARG A 298 43.89 -59.93 -84.68
C ARG A 298 43.39 -58.52 -84.39
N GLU A 299 43.02 -57.78 -85.43
CA GLU A 299 42.44 -56.44 -85.27
C GLU A 299 41.12 -56.51 -84.47
N LEU A 300 40.27 -57.51 -84.74
CA LEU A 300 39.04 -57.78 -83.98
C LEU A 300 39.31 -58.21 -82.53
N ASP A 301 40.33 -59.03 -82.28
CA ASP A 301 40.70 -59.44 -80.92
C ASP A 301 41.23 -58.24 -80.09
N GLU A 302 41.99 -57.34 -80.69
CA GLU A 302 42.44 -56.10 -80.02
C GLU A 302 41.27 -55.13 -79.77
N GLU A 303 40.35 -55.01 -80.71
CA GLU A 303 39.16 -54.16 -80.58
C GLU A 303 38.21 -54.68 -79.50
N THR A 304 37.96 -56.00 -79.45
CA THR A 304 37.16 -56.62 -78.39
C THR A 304 37.80 -56.43 -77.02
N ALA A 305 39.12 -56.60 -76.89
CA ALA A 305 39.82 -56.33 -75.62
C ALA A 305 39.69 -54.87 -75.16
N ARG A 306 39.76 -53.90 -76.09
CA ARG A 306 39.54 -52.47 -75.77
C ARG A 306 38.10 -52.19 -75.34
N LEU A 307 37.12 -52.78 -76.01
CA LEU A 307 35.70 -52.64 -75.66
C LEU A 307 35.40 -53.26 -74.30
N PHE A 308 35.97 -54.42 -73.96
CA PHE A 308 35.83 -55.02 -72.63
C PHE A 308 36.42 -54.14 -71.53
N ALA A 309 37.63 -53.59 -71.73
CA ALA A 309 38.23 -52.69 -70.74
C ALA A 309 37.43 -51.38 -70.56
N ALA A 310 36.86 -50.86 -71.65
CA ALA A 310 35.96 -49.70 -71.59
C ALA A 310 34.64 -50.02 -70.86
N LEU A 311 34.09 -51.22 -71.09
CA LEU A 311 32.89 -51.71 -70.42
C LEU A 311 33.13 -51.90 -68.91
N GLU A 312 34.23 -52.54 -68.51
CA GLU A 312 34.59 -52.71 -67.10
C GLU A 312 34.79 -51.37 -66.39
N LYS A 313 35.42 -50.39 -67.07
CA LYS A 313 35.56 -49.03 -66.55
C LYS A 313 34.20 -48.35 -66.37
N SER A 314 33.32 -48.44 -67.37
CA SER A 314 31.97 -47.89 -67.30
C SER A 314 31.14 -48.55 -66.20
N ASP A 315 31.24 -49.86 -66.02
CA ASP A 315 30.55 -50.60 -64.95
C ASP A 315 31.06 -50.21 -63.56
N ALA A 316 32.37 -49.99 -63.41
CA ALA A 316 32.95 -49.48 -62.18
C ALA A 316 32.42 -48.07 -61.86
N GLU A 317 32.41 -47.16 -62.85
CA GLU A 317 31.87 -45.80 -62.69
C GLU A 317 30.36 -45.82 -62.35
N LEU A 318 29.57 -46.68 -63.01
CA LEU A 318 28.15 -46.86 -62.73
C LEU A 318 27.90 -47.44 -61.33
N SER A 319 28.70 -48.41 -60.90
CA SER A 319 28.59 -48.99 -59.56
C SER A 319 28.91 -47.96 -58.47
N HIS A 320 29.93 -47.12 -58.69
CA HIS A 320 30.28 -46.04 -57.79
C HIS A 320 29.18 -44.97 -57.73
N ALA A 321 28.66 -44.55 -58.89
CA ALA A 321 27.55 -43.60 -58.97
C ALA A 321 26.29 -44.13 -58.25
N ARG A 322 25.95 -45.41 -58.44
CA ARG A 322 24.85 -46.08 -57.73
C ARG A 322 25.07 -46.12 -56.22
N ALA A 323 26.30 -46.41 -55.76
CA ALA A 323 26.62 -46.41 -54.33
C ALA A 323 26.50 -45.01 -53.71
N VAL A 324 26.99 -43.97 -54.40
CA VAL A 324 26.88 -42.57 -53.96
C VAL A 324 25.42 -42.12 -53.93
N GLN A 325 24.64 -42.43 -54.97
CA GLN A 325 23.21 -42.14 -55.00
C GLN A 325 22.44 -42.87 -53.90
N GLY A 326 22.77 -44.15 -53.64
CA GLY A 326 22.18 -44.93 -52.55
C GLY A 326 22.49 -44.34 -51.18
N ALA A 327 23.74 -43.90 -50.94
CA ALA A 327 24.12 -43.23 -49.71
C ALA A 327 23.40 -41.88 -49.52
N ALA A 328 23.27 -41.09 -50.59
CA ALA A 328 22.54 -39.82 -50.59
C ALA A 328 21.03 -40.04 -50.32
N ALA A 329 20.41 -41.04 -50.96
CA ALA A 329 19.02 -41.40 -50.72
C ALA A 329 18.77 -41.86 -49.27
N ALA A 330 19.69 -42.66 -48.71
CA ALA A 330 19.61 -43.07 -47.31
C ALA A 330 19.78 -41.90 -46.33
N ALA A 331 20.66 -40.93 -46.63
CA ALA A 331 20.82 -39.72 -45.83
C ALA A 331 19.56 -38.84 -45.87
N ALA A 332 19.01 -38.61 -47.07
CA ALA A 332 17.75 -37.88 -47.25
C ALA A 332 16.57 -38.57 -46.54
N GLY A 333 16.51 -39.90 -46.57
CA GLY A 333 15.50 -40.68 -45.84
C GLY A 333 15.59 -40.50 -44.31
N ARG A 334 16.80 -40.46 -43.74
CA ARG A 334 17.00 -40.18 -42.31
C ARG A 334 16.57 -38.76 -41.94
N GLU A 335 16.88 -37.78 -42.77
CA GLU A 335 16.45 -36.39 -42.55
C GLU A 335 14.93 -36.24 -42.64
N ALA A 336 14.31 -36.88 -43.63
CA ALA A 336 12.85 -36.89 -43.76
C ALA A 336 12.16 -37.50 -42.53
N HIS A 337 12.69 -38.62 -42.00
CA HIS A 337 12.16 -39.22 -40.77
C HIS A 337 12.31 -38.30 -39.56
N ALA A 338 13.48 -37.67 -39.37
CA ALA A 338 13.70 -36.72 -38.28
C ALA A 338 12.76 -35.51 -38.37
N LYS A 339 12.49 -35.02 -39.59
CA LYS A 339 11.52 -33.94 -39.81
C LYS A 339 10.09 -34.39 -39.54
N ASP A 340 9.72 -35.63 -39.87
CA ASP A 340 8.39 -36.15 -39.56
C ASP A 340 8.18 -36.33 -38.05
N GLU A 341 9.19 -36.79 -37.31
CA GLU A 341 9.16 -36.82 -35.84
C GLU A 341 8.97 -35.41 -35.24
N GLN A 342 9.69 -34.41 -35.75
CA GLN A 342 9.51 -33.01 -35.33
C GLN A 342 8.10 -32.49 -35.65
N LEU A 343 7.56 -32.82 -36.83
CA LEU A 343 6.19 -32.45 -37.20
C LEU A 343 5.16 -33.15 -36.31
N GLN A 344 5.38 -34.39 -35.92
CA GLN A 344 4.52 -35.11 -34.99
C GLN A 344 4.56 -34.48 -33.58
N GLN A 345 5.75 -34.08 -33.10
CA GLN A 345 5.90 -33.34 -31.84
C GLN A 345 5.17 -31.99 -31.88
N LEU A 346 5.40 -31.19 -32.92
CA LEU A 346 4.72 -29.91 -33.11
C LEU A 346 3.19 -30.07 -33.23
N ARG A 347 2.71 -31.12 -33.92
CA ARG A 347 1.28 -31.45 -33.98
C ARG A 347 0.74 -31.86 -32.62
N ALA A 348 1.51 -32.59 -31.81
CA ALA A 348 1.10 -32.96 -30.45
C ALA A 348 1.05 -31.73 -29.53
N GLU A 349 2.00 -30.81 -29.65
CA GLU A 349 1.98 -29.53 -28.94
C GLU A 349 0.80 -28.64 -29.38
N LEU A 350 0.53 -28.58 -30.69
CA LEU A 350 -0.63 -27.85 -31.22
C LEU A 350 -1.95 -28.43 -30.72
N ARG A 351 -2.05 -29.78 -30.64
CA ARG A 351 -3.20 -30.45 -30.02
C ARG A 351 -3.32 -30.15 -28.53
N ARG A 352 -2.20 -30.05 -27.81
CA ARG A 352 -2.20 -29.66 -26.39
C ARG A 352 -2.75 -28.24 -26.19
N CYS A 353 -2.57 -27.37 -27.18
CA CYS A 353 -3.10 -26.00 -27.19
C CYS A 353 -4.44 -25.87 -27.94
N SER A 354 -5.12 -26.98 -28.26
CA SER A 354 -6.38 -26.94 -29.03
C SER A 354 -7.57 -26.36 -28.26
N ASP A 355 -7.46 -26.31 -26.94
CA ASP A 355 -8.39 -25.66 -26.02
C ASP A 355 -8.20 -24.14 -25.97
N TYR A 356 -7.21 -23.57 -26.65
CA TYR A 356 -6.95 -22.13 -26.64
C TYR A 356 -8.15 -21.31 -27.11
N ASP A 357 -8.88 -21.75 -28.14
CA ASP A 357 -10.07 -21.04 -28.63
C ASP A 357 -11.28 -21.19 -27.70
N GLU A 358 -11.36 -22.27 -26.92
CA GLU A 358 -12.35 -22.44 -25.86
C GLU A 358 -12.01 -21.56 -24.67
N VAL A 359 -10.76 -21.59 -24.20
CA VAL A 359 -10.28 -20.71 -23.14
C VAL A 359 -10.39 -19.24 -23.53
N LYS A 360 -10.16 -18.89 -24.81
CA LYS A 360 -10.35 -17.53 -25.34
C LYS A 360 -11.82 -17.16 -25.38
N ARG A 361 -12.71 -18.06 -25.82
CA ARG A 361 -14.17 -17.84 -25.77
C ARG A 361 -14.65 -17.68 -24.34
N ASP A 362 -14.25 -18.54 -23.42
CA ASP A 362 -14.59 -18.45 -22.01
C ASP A 362 -14.03 -17.17 -21.39
N LEU A 363 -12.81 -16.76 -21.76
CA LEU A 363 -12.21 -15.50 -21.35
C LEU A 363 -12.94 -14.29 -21.95
N ASP A 364 -13.39 -14.34 -23.20
CA ASP A 364 -14.13 -13.26 -23.84
C ASP A 364 -15.60 -13.21 -23.38
N VAL A 365 -16.19 -14.35 -22.99
CA VAL A 365 -17.46 -14.43 -22.26
C VAL A 365 -17.27 -13.86 -20.85
N MET A 366 -16.19 -14.20 -20.17
CA MET A 366 -15.90 -13.67 -18.83
C MET A 366 -15.60 -12.17 -18.89
N LYS A 367 -14.85 -11.69 -19.90
CA LYS A 367 -14.67 -10.27 -20.16
C LYS A 367 -16.00 -9.62 -20.51
N SER A 368 -16.80 -10.17 -21.41
CA SER A 368 -18.08 -9.54 -21.76
C SER A 368 -19.05 -9.54 -20.58
N VAL A 369 -19.09 -10.54 -19.73
CA VAL A 369 -19.89 -10.56 -18.50
C VAL A 369 -19.33 -9.59 -17.46
N GLU A 370 -18.01 -9.57 -17.27
CA GLU A 370 -17.34 -8.66 -16.33
C GLU A 370 -17.49 -7.21 -16.80
N PHE A 371 -17.34 -6.91 -18.09
CA PHE A 371 -17.46 -5.57 -18.67
C PHE A 371 -18.90 -5.13 -18.98
N SER A 372 -19.85 -6.05 -19.22
CA SER A 372 -21.29 -5.71 -19.31
C SER A 372 -21.87 -5.37 -17.94
N ALA A 373 -21.29 -5.89 -16.85
CA ALA A 373 -21.66 -5.51 -15.49
C ALA A 373 -21.21 -4.08 -15.09
N TRP A 374 -20.38 -3.41 -15.91
CA TRP A 374 -19.90 -2.03 -15.66
C TRP A 374 -20.56 -0.96 -16.54
N GLY A 375 -21.68 -1.25 -17.21
CA GLY A 375 -22.46 -0.22 -17.88
C GLY A 375 -23.09 -0.72 -19.15
N GLN A 376 -24.37 -1.05 -19.04
CA GLN A 376 -25.28 -1.07 -20.16
C GLN A 376 -25.55 0.38 -20.57
N ASP A 377 -25.08 0.76 -21.76
CA ASP A 377 -25.84 1.57 -22.71
C ASP A 377 -25.25 1.41 -24.12
N ASN A 378 -26.17 1.33 -25.06
CA ASN A 378 -25.99 0.98 -26.47
C ASN A 378 -25.02 1.91 -27.21
N ASP A 379 -24.29 1.37 -28.19
CA ASP A 379 -24.67 1.55 -29.59
C ASP A 379 -23.74 0.72 -30.49
N ASP A 380 -24.37 0.12 -31.50
CA ASP A 380 -23.77 -0.58 -32.62
C ASP A 380 -22.72 0.29 -33.32
N ASP A 381 -21.50 -0.24 -33.52
CA ASP A 381 -20.79 0.03 -34.76
C ASP A 381 -19.72 -1.05 -35.02
N GLU A 382 -19.97 -1.83 -36.07
CA GLU A 382 -19.00 -2.69 -36.73
C GLU A 382 -17.91 -1.80 -37.35
N GLY A 383 -16.66 -1.94 -36.91
CA GLY A 383 -15.57 -1.14 -37.45
C GLY A 383 -14.19 -1.59 -36.99
N GLU A 384 -13.40 -2.02 -37.97
CA GLU A 384 -12.14 -2.76 -37.90
C GLU A 384 -11.04 -2.19 -36.98
N ALA A 385 -10.41 -3.13 -36.28
CA ALA A 385 -9.00 -3.34 -35.90
C ALA A 385 -7.98 -2.20 -35.61
N GLU A 386 -8.13 -0.94 -36.02
CA GLU A 386 -7.14 0.12 -35.72
C GLU A 386 -7.48 1.00 -34.51
N GLY A 387 -8.71 0.93 -34.00
CA GLY A 387 -9.12 1.68 -32.81
C GLY A 387 -8.67 1.09 -31.46
N SER A 388 -7.96 -0.04 -31.43
CA SER A 388 -7.73 -0.78 -30.19
C SER A 388 -6.85 -0.02 -29.20
N LEU A 389 -5.71 0.51 -29.62
CA LEU A 389 -4.73 1.11 -28.69
C LEU A 389 -5.15 2.51 -28.23
N GLU A 390 -5.68 3.35 -29.12
CA GLU A 390 -6.16 4.68 -28.77
C GLU A 390 -7.42 4.59 -27.90
N LYS A 391 -8.37 3.69 -28.21
CA LYS A 391 -9.50 3.42 -27.31
C LYS A 391 -9.02 2.81 -25.98
N LEU A 392 -7.98 1.97 -25.96
CA LEU A 392 -7.40 1.45 -24.71
C LEU A 392 -6.79 2.58 -23.88
N LEU A 393 -6.07 3.50 -24.50
CA LEU A 393 -5.43 4.63 -23.85
C LEU A 393 -6.47 5.62 -23.33
N VAL A 394 -7.48 5.97 -24.12
CA VAL A 394 -8.59 6.83 -23.68
C VAL A 394 -9.38 6.17 -22.54
N ARG A 395 -9.66 4.86 -22.62
CA ARG A 395 -10.29 4.11 -21.52
C ARG A 395 -9.42 4.05 -20.28
N ARG A 396 -8.11 3.84 -20.43
CA ARG A 396 -7.13 3.81 -19.33
C ARG A 396 -7.02 5.19 -18.67
N ASN A 397 -6.99 6.25 -19.46
CA ASN A 397 -6.88 7.63 -18.98
C ASN A 397 -8.17 8.02 -18.23
N LYS A 398 -9.35 7.74 -18.80
CA LYS A 398 -10.64 7.96 -18.13
C LYS A 398 -10.79 7.11 -16.85
N ALA A 399 -10.26 5.89 -16.84
CA ALA A 399 -10.20 5.05 -15.64
C ALA A 399 -9.21 5.57 -14.58
N LEU A 400 -8.10 6.17 -15.01
CA LEU A 400 -7.14 6.83 -14.09
C LEU A 400 -7.72 8.13 -13.53
N GLU A 401 -8.42 8.92 -14.34
CA GLU A 401 -9.15 10.12 -13.91
C GLU A 401 -10.25 9.77 -12.89
N ASN A 402 -11.03 8.73 -13.17
CA ASN A 402 -12.04 8.24 -12.22
C ASN A 402 -11.40 7.75 -10.91
N ARG A 403 -10.31 6.97 -10.99
CA ARG A 403 -9.57 6.53 -9.80
C ARG A 403 -8.97 7.69 -9.02
N LEU A 404 -8.48 8.73 -9.69
CA LEU A 404 -7.93 9.92 -9.07
C LEU A 404 -9.04 10.73 -8.37
N THR A 405 -10.22 10.80 -8.99
CA THR A 405 -11.40 11.44 -8.39
C THR A 405 -11.89 10.65 -7.18
N ASP A 406 -11.95 9.33 -7.27
CA ASP A 406 -12.35 8.45 -6.18
C ASP A 406 -11.36 8.51 -5.00
N THR A 407 -10.05 8.48 -5.26
CA THR A 407 -9.04 8.59 -4.19
C THR A 407 -9.03 9.97 -3.57
N LYS A 408 -9.29 11.03 -4.35
CA LYS A 408 -9.44 12.39 -3.83
C LYS A 408 -10.67 12.50 -2.93
N ASN A 409 -11.81 11.98 -3.35
CA ASN A 409 -13.03 11.96 -2.54
C ASN A 409 -12.85 11.12 -1.26
N GLN A 410 -12.14 9.99 -1.34
CA GLN A 410 -11.78 9.19 -0.17
C GLN A 410 -10.85 9.94 0.79
N LEU A 411 -9.88 10.70 0.26
CA LEU A 411 -8.98 11.49 1.07
C LEU A 411 -9.72 12.64 1.76
N GLU A 412 -10.62 13.33 1.07
CA GLU A 412 -11.46 14.39 1.64
C GLU A 412 -12.39 13.82 2.72
N SER A 413 -13.02 12.67 2.49
CA SER A 413 -13.84 11.98 3.50
C SER A 413 -13.01 11.55 4.71
N GLN A 414 -11.84 10.94 4.51
CA GLN A 414 -10.97 10.52 5.61
C GLN A 414 -10.42 11.72 6.40
N SER A 415 -10.15 12.83 5.72
CA SER A 415 -9.73 14.06 6.37
C SER A 415 -10.85 14.67 7.21
N ALA A 416 -12.10 14.65 6.73
CA ALA A 416 -13.27 15.07 7.50
C ALA A 416 -13.51 14.17 8.72
N ASP A 417 -13.40 12.85 8.56
CA ASP A 417 -13.53 11.88 9.66
C ASP A 417 -12.45 12.08 10.73
N LEU A 418 -11.20 12.34 10.31
CA LEU A 418 -10.10 12.63 11.22
C LEU A 418 -10.32 13.92 12.01
N LEU A 419 -10.85 14.95 11.36
CA LEU A 419 -11.14 16.23 12.00
C LEU A 419 -12.28 16.06 13.02
N ALA A 420 -13.35 15.37 12.64
CA ALA A 420 -14.46 15.04 13.55
C ALA A 420 -14.01 14.19 14.74
N ALA A 421 -13.18 13.17 14.53
CA ALA A 421 -12.61 12.36 15.61
C ALA A 421 -11.72 13.20 16.55
N ARG A 422 -10.97 14.15 16.01
CA ARG A 422 -10.13 15.06 16.80
C ARG A 422 -10.96 16.01 17.66
N GLU A 423 -12.03 16.57 17.11
CA GLU A 423 -13.00 17.38 17.85
C GLU A 423 -13.68 16.57 18.96
N GLN A 424 -14.05 15.31 18.69
CA GLN A 424 -14.60 14.40 19.71
C GLN A 424 -13.59 14.11 20.82
N CYS A 425 -12.32 13.85 20.50
CA CYS A 425 -11.27 13.67 21.50
C CYS A 425 -11.10 14.92 22.37
N GLN A 426 -11.07 16.11 21.78
CA GLN A 426 -10.97 17.37 22.51
C GLN A 426 -12.19 17.61 23.41
N ALA A 427 -13.40 17.30 22.93
CA ALA A 427 -14.61 17.38 23.73
C ALA A 427 -14.57 16.39 24.92
N LEU A 428 -14.11 15.16 24.70
CA LEU A 428 -13.95 14.17 25.75
C LEU A 428 -12.90 14.59 26.78
N GLU A 429 -11.75 15.13 26.35
CA GLU A 429 -10.72 15.68 27.23
C GLU A 429 -11.26 16.86 28.06
N ALA A 430 -12.03 17.76 27.46
CA ALA A 430 -12.69 18.85 28.18
C ALA A 430 -13.70 18.33 29.22
N THR A 431 -14.50 17.31 28.89
CA THR A 431 -15.41 16.71 29.87
C THR A 431 -14.64 15.98 30.98
N LEU A 432 -13.52 15.33 30.66
CA LEU A 432 -12.68 14.63 31.63
C LEU A 432 -12.07 15.62 32.62
N THR A 433 -11.48 16.72 32.14
CA THR A 433 -10.97 17.80 33.00
C THR A 433 -12.06 18.45 33.85
N GLN A 434 -13.27 18.62 33.32
CA GLN A 434 -14.40 19.11 34.11
C GLN A 434 -14.79 18.10 35.20
N LYS A 435 -14.79 16.79 34.89
CA LYS A 435 -15.09 15.73 35.86
C LYS A 435 -14.00 15.61 36.93
N THR A 436 -12.72 15.72 36.57
CA THR A 436 -11.62 15.67 37.54
C THR A 436 -11.64 16.87 38.47
N THR A 437 -11.87 18.09 37.95
CA THR A 437 -12.00 19.28 38.81
C THR A 437 -13.23 19.23 39.72
N LEU A 438 -14.36 18.67 39.24
CA LEU A 438 -15.51 18.37 40.10
C LEU A 438 -15.19 17.32 41.17
N ALA A 439 -14.45 16.26 40.83
CA ALA A 439 -14.02 15.25 41.77
C ALA A 439 -13.08 15.84 42.84
N GLU A 440 -12.09 16.66 42.44
CA GLU A 440 -11.19 17.38 43.35
C GLU A 440 -11.96 18.32 44.29
N ARG A 441 -12.98 19.02 43.79
CA ARG A 441 -13.86 19.84 44.62
C ARG A 441 -14.69 19.00 45.59
N LEU A 442 -15.28 17.90 45.13
CA LEU A 442 -16.02 16.99 45.98
C LEU A 442 -15.12 16.34 47.04
N GLU A 443 -13.88 16.02 46.70
CA GLU A 443 -12.87 15.53 47.65
C GLU A 443 -12.50 16.61 48.66
N ALA A 444 -12.31 17.87 48.24
CA ALA A 444 -12.07 18.99 49.13
C ALA A 444 -13.27 19.28 50.06
N ASP A 445 -14.49 19.21 49.54
CA ASP A 445 -15.73 19.39 50.30
C ASP A 445 -15.93 18.22 51.28
N LEU A 446 -15.68 16.97 50.87
CA LEU A 446 -15.71 15.80 51.76
C LEU A 446 -14.63 15.87 52.84
N LEU A 447 -13.44 16.38 52.53
CA LEU A 447 -12.38 16.65 53.49
C LEU A 447 -12.77 17.77 54.47
N GLN A 448 -13.52 18.78 54.03
CA GLN A 448 -14.08 19.81 54.93
C GLN A 448 -15.21 19.27 55.82
N VAL A 449 -16.01 18.32 55.33
CA VAL A 449 -17.05 17.65 56.13
C VAL A 449 -16.44 16.63 57.11
N GLN A 450 -15.28 16.05 56.78
CA GLN A 450 -14.45 15.25 57.70
C GLN A 450 -13.46 16.13 58.51
N PRO A 451 -13.96 17.10 59.30
CA PRO A 451 -13.87 16.92 60.75
C PRO A 451 -14.98 17.62 61.55
N ALA A 452 -16.13 17.95 60.96
CA ALA A 452 -17.20 18.66 61.67
C ALA A 452 -18.23 17.70 62.30
N GLU A 453 -18.70 16.68 61.57
CA GLU A 453 -19.68 15.71 62.11
C GLU A 453 -19.03 14.62 62.99
N ALA A 454 -17.72 14.39 62.86
CA ALA A 454 -16.98 13.48 63.74
C ALA A 454 -16.76 14.05 65.15
N SER A 455 -16.84 15.38 65.32
CA SER A 455 -16.67 16.04 66.62
C SER A 455 -18.00 16.19 67.39
N GLU A 456 -19.15 16.27 66.72
CA GLU A 456 -20.47 16.34 67.41
C GLU A 456 -21.07 14.96 67.70
N ALA A 457 -20.70 13.90 66.96
CA ALA A 457 -21.13 12.53 67.26
C ALA A 457 -20.29 11.84 68.36
N ALA A 458 -19.17 12.43 68.78
CA ALA A 458 -18.29 11.88 69.82
C ALA A 458 -18.81 12.11 71.26
N GLU A 459 -19.82 12.97 71.47
CA GLU A 459 -20.44 13.19 72.79
C GLU A 459 -21.63 12.25 73.11
N ALA A 460 -22.12 11.46 72.15
CA ALA A 460 -23.17 10.46 72.38
C ALA A 460 -22.58 9.04 72.39
N GLY A 461 -22.05 8.63 73.55
CA GLY A 461 -21.50 7.30 73.78
C GLY A 461 -22.47 6.17 73.41
N GLY A 462 -22.23 5.51 72.27
CA GLY A 462 -22.98 4.34 71.82
C GLY A 462 -22.89 4.07 70.31
N GLY A 463 -22.66 5.09 69.48
CA GLY A 463 -22.60 4.96 68.01
C GLY A 463 -21.22 4.64 67.44
N ALA A 464 -20.14 4.98 68.16
CA ALA A 464 -18.76 4.85 67.67
C ALA A 464 -18.36 3.41 67.31
N GLY A 465 -18.77 2.43 68.12
CA GLY A 465 -18.43 1.02 67.87
C GLY A 465 -19.14 0.43 66.64
N LEU A 466 -20.39 0.83 66.36
CA LEU A 466 -21.11 0.36 65.18
C LEU A 466 -20.54 0.99 63.91
N LEU A 467 -20.22 2.29 63.94
CA LEU A 467 -19.57 2.98 62.83
C LEU A 467 -18.17 2.42 62.56
N GLU A 468 -17.37 2.12 63.59
CA GLU A 468 -16.03 1.51 63.46
C GLU A 468 -16.09 0.07 62.94
N ILE A 469 -17.10 -0.71 63.35
CA ILE A 469 -17.34 -2.05 62.80
C ILE A 469 -17.79 -1.97 61.35
N VAL A 470 -18.67 -1.03 60.99
CA VAL A 470 -19.19 -0.86 59.62
C VAL A 470 -18.12 -0.30 58.70
N THR A 471 -17.27 0.65 59.14
CA THR A 471 -16.11 1.11 58.36
C THR A 471 -15.09 -0.01 58.20
N GLY A 472 -14.78 -0.76 59.25
CA GLY A 472 -13.91 -1.94 59.16
C GLY A 472 -14.46 -3.04 58.26
N GLN A 473 -15.78 -3.26 58.24
CA GLN A 473 -16.43 -4.18 57.31
C GLN A 473 -16.35 -3.68 55.87
N ARG A 474 -16.69 -2.40 55.63
CA ARG A 474 -16.58 -1.75 54.32
C ARG A 474 -15.16 -1.83 53.78
N ASP A 475 -14.16 -1.56 54.60
CA ASP A 475 -12.76 -1.56 54.19
C ASP A 475 -12.27 -2.98 53.88
N ARG A 476 -12.72 -3.99 54.64
CA ARG A 476 -12.50 -5.41 54.30
C ARG A 476 -13.19 -5.81 53.00
N PHE A 477 -14.42 -5.36 52.75
CA PHE A 477 -15.11 -5.63 51.49
C PHE A 477 -14.44 -4.95 50.31
N ARG A 478 -13.97 -3.71 50.49
CA ARG A 478 -13.23 -2.96 49.46
C ARG A 478 -11.91 -3.64 49.14
N GLN A 479 -11.16 -4.06 50.16
CA GLN A 479 -9.91 -4.80 50.00
C GLN A 479 -10.16 -6.13 49.25
N ARG A 480 -11.19 -6.88 49.64
CA ARG A 480 -11.57 -8.11 48.95
C ARG A 480 -12.04 -7.87 47.52
N ASN A 481 -12.69 -6.75 47.24
CA ASN A 481 -13.11 -6.38 45.89
C ASN A 481 -11.90 -6.08 45.00
N ILE A 482 -10.91 -5.34 45.52
CA ILE A 482 -9.64 -5.07 44.85
C ILE A 482 -8.89 -6.38 44.56
N GLU A 483 -8.80 -7.27 45.55
CA GLU A 483 -8.16 -8.59 45.39
C GLU A 483 -8.87 -9.43 44.32
N LEU A 484 -10.21 -9.46 44.31
CA LEU A 484 -11.00 -10.15 43.29
C LEU A 484 -10.83 -9.53 41.90
N ASP A 485 -10.76 -8.20 41.80
CA ASP A 485 -10.51 -7.51 40.53
C ASP A 485 -9.11 -7.81 39.99
N ASP A 486 -8.11 -7.88 40.86
CA ASP A 486 -6.74 -8.24 40.50
C ASP A 486 -6.63 -9.72 40.09
N GLU A 487 -7.34 -10.62 40.78
CA GLU A 487 -7.48 -12.03 40.37
C GLU A 487 -8.18 -12.17 39.01
N LEU A 488 -9.25 -11.40 38.76
CA LEU A 488 -9.95 -11.38 37.46
C LEU A 488 -9.04 -10.85 36.34
N ARG A 489 -8.24 -9.82 36.61
CA ARG A 489 -7.24 -9.30 35.66
C ARG A 489 -6.17 -10.33 35.38
N ALA A 490 -5.66 -11.00 36.41
CA ALA A 490 -4.65 -12.06 36.26
C ALA A 490 -5.19 -13.27 35.47
N LEU A 491 -6.42 -13.71 35.75
CA LEU A 491 -7.10 -14.76 34.99
C LEU A 491 -7.36 -14.34 33.54
N GLY A 492 -7.74 -13.09 33.31
CA GLY A 492 -7.91 -12.52 31.97
C GLY A 492 -6.61 -12.51 31.19
N ALA A 493 -5.51 -12.08 31.80
CA ALA A 493 -4.18 -12.11 31.22
C ALA A 493 -3.75 -13.55 30.88
N SER A 494 -3.93 -14.49 31.82
CA SER A 494 -3.64 -15.91 31.60
C SER A 494 -4.48 -16.51 30.46
N SER A 495 -5.77 -16.19 30.38
CA SER A 495 -6.64 -16.64 29.28
C SER A 495 -6.18 -16.08 27.93
N SER A 496 -5.74 -14.81 27.89
CA SER A 496 -5.22 -14.19 26.67
C SER A 496 -3.92 -14.84 26.20
N GLU A 497 -3.00 -15.12 27.13
CA GLU A 497 -1.73 -15.77 26.82
C GLU A 497 -1.95 -17.23 26.38
N LEU A 498 -2.82 -17.97 27.05
CA LEU A 498 -3.16 -19.34 26.65
C LEU A 498 -3.80 -19.38 25.26
N ARG A 499 -4.66 -18.40 24.93
CA ARG A 499 -5.22 -18.26 23.57
C ARG A 499 -4.13 -17.97 22.54
N ARG A 500 -3.15 -17.10 22.86
CA ARG A 500 -2.01 -16.79 21.99
C ARG A 500 -1.15 -18.03 21.74
N GLN A 501 -0.85 -18.79 22.78
CA GLN A 501 -0.10 -20.04 22.69
C GLN A 501 -0.84 -21.10 21.86
N VAL A 502 -2.15 -21.26 22.05
CA VAL A 502 -2.97 -22.16 21.23
C VAL A 502 -2.92 -21.76 19.75
N GLU A 503 -3.00 -20.46 19.44
CA GLU A 503 -2.93 -19.99 18.07
C GLU A 503 -1.54 -20.17 17.46
N GLN A 504 -0.49 -19.90 18.22
CA GLN A 504 0.89 -20.16 17.81
C GLN A 504 1.12 -21.65 17.50
N VAL A 505 0.70 -22.55 18.39
CA VAL A 505 0.81 -24.00 18.19
C VAL A 505 0.01 -24.45 16.97
N LYS A 506 -1.17 -23.87 16.70
CA LYS A 506 -1.91 -24.18 15.47
C LYS A 506 -1.14 -23.76 14.22
N GLN A 507 -0.54 -22.57 14.20
CA GLN A 507 0.25 -22.09 13.07
C GLN A 507 1.47 -22.96 12.83
N ASP A 508 2.17 -23.33 13.90
CA ASP A 508 3.35 -24.20 13.83
C ASP A 508 2.96 -25.61 13.35
N ASN A 509 1.81 -26.15 13.80
CA ASN A 509 1.29 -27.42 13.28
C ASN A 509 0.89 -27.37 11.80
N VAL A 510 0.38 -26.23 11.29
CA VAL A 510 0.10 -26.05 9.86
C VAL A 510 1.41 -26.00 9.05
N LYS A 511 2.45 -25.31 9.54
CA LYS A 511 3.78 -25.29 8.91
C LYS A 511 4.44 -26.66 8.91
N LEU A 512 4.36 -27.39 10.02
CA LEU A 512 4.84 -28.77 10.09
C LEU A 512 4.11 -29.68 9.09
N TYR A 513 2.80 -29.51 8.93
CA TYR A 513 2.04 -30.23 7.92
C TYR A 513 2.51 -29.88 6.49
N GLU A 514 2.79 -28.60 6.21
CA GLU A 514 3.38 -28.16 4.94
C GLU A 514 4.74 -28.80 4.67
N GLU A 515 5.63 -28.81 5.66
CA GLU A 515 6.98 -29.39 5.55
C GLU A 515 6.93 -30.92 5.34
N ILE A 516 6.06 -31.62 6.07
CA ILE A 516 5.83 -33.07 5.89
C ILE A 516 5.30 -33.37 4.48
N LYS A 517 4.37 -32.54 3.98
CA LYS A 517 3.82 -32.68 2.63
C LYS A 517 4.89 -32.42 1.56
N TYR A 518 5.72 -31.40 1.75
CA TYR A 518 6.83 -31.08 0.86
C TYR A 518 7.86 -32.21 0.81
N LEU A 519 8.29 -32.73 1.97
CA LEU A 519 9.22 -33.86 2.07
C LEU A 519 8.65 -35.14 1.43
N ARG A 520 7.35 -35.40 1.54
CA ARG A 520 6.68 -36.49 0.81
C ARG A 520 6.68 -36.26 -0.70
N SER A 521 6.39 -35.04 -1.16
CA SER A 521 6.42 -34.74 -2.60
C SER A 521 7.84 -34.91 -3.18
N TYR A 522 8.86 -34.53 -2.41
CA TYR A 522 10.26 -34.67 -2.79
C TYR A 522 10.73 -36.14 -2.81
N THR A 523 10.34 -36.93 -1.81
CA THR A 523 10.61 -38.37 -1.76
C THR A 523 9.80 -39.18 -2.78
N ALA A 524 8.60 -38.75 -3.15
CA ALA A 524 7.83 -39.34 -4.25
C ALA A 524 8.44 -39.06 -5.64
N THR A 525 9.10 -37.90 -5.80
CA THR A 525 9.77 -37.52 -7.06
C THR A 525 11.13 -38.22 -7.22
N THR A 526 11.80 -38.53 -6.11
CA THR A 526 13.08 -39.24 -6.10
C THR A 526 12.79 -40.73 -5.88
N ALA A 527 12.61 -41.51 -6.95
CA ALA A 527 12.18 -42.91 -6.95
C ALA A 527 13.10 -43.89 -6.16
N ILE A 528 13.17 -43.75 -4.85
CA ILE A 528 13.86 -44.65 -3.91
C ILE A 528 12.77 -45.35 -3.11
N SER A 529 12.55 -46.62 -3.43
CA SER A 529 11.64 -47.51 -2.70
C SER A 529 12.22 -47.85 -1.32
N VAL A 530 11.93 -47.01 -0.31
CA VAL A 530 12.15 -47.38 1.09
C VAL A 530 10.83 -47.88 1.69
N PRO A 531 10.75 -49.12 2.20
CA PRO A 531 9.58 -49.59 2.91
C PRO A 531 9.66 -49.05 4.34
N SER A 532 8.93 -47.96 4.63
CA SER A 532 8.76 -47.47 5.99
C SER A 532 7.29 -47.19 6.26
N GLY A 533 6.81 -47.72 7.39
CA GLY A 533 5.41 -47.87 7.74
C GLY A 533 4.57 -46.61 7.47
N SER A 534 3.51 -46.80 6.70
CA SER A 534 2.55 -45.77 6.34
C SER A 534 1.71 -45.35 7.56
N VAL A 535 2.24 -44.43 8.37
CA VAL A 535 1.38 -43.57 9.18
C VAL A 535 0.76 -42.58 8.19
N ASP A 536 -0.53 -42.76 7.92
CA ASP A 536 -1.26 -41.95 6.97
C ASP A 536 -1.53 -40.57 7.59
N VAL A 537 -0.65 -39.60 7.28
CA VAL A 537 -0.71 -38.23 7.78
C VAL A 537 -2.02 -37.55 7.42
N ASP A 538 -2.74 -38.04 6.42
CA ASP A 538 -4.05 -37.51 6.03
C ASP A 538 -5.23 -38.05 6.88
N THR A 539 -4.97 -38.86 7.91
CA THR A 539 -6.02 -39.38 8.80
C THR A 539 -5.99 -38.72 10.19
N GLY A 540 -7.19 -38.50 10.76
CA GLY A 540 -7.37 -37.96 12.11
C GLY A 540 -6.90 -36.51 12.27
N VAL A 541 -5.81 -36.31 13.03
CA VAL A 541 -5.29 -34.97 13.37
C VAL A 541 -4.76 -34.24 12.13
N GLY A 542 -4.13 -34.95 11.20
CA GLY A 542 -3.61 -34.32 9.99
C GLY A 542 -4.69 -33.92 8.99
N ALA A 543 -5.87 -34.55 8.97
CA ALA A 543 -7.02 -34.08 8.18
C ALA A 543 -7.50 -32.67 8.63
N LYS A 544 -7.42 -32.38 9.93
CA LYS A 544 -7.76 -31.06 10.48
C LYS A 544 -6.76 -29.99 10.02
N TYR A 545 -5.47 -30.30 10.03
CA TYR A 545 -4.43 -29.38 9.57
C TYR A 545 -4.37 -29.27 8.04
N ARG A 546 -4.73 -30.33 7.31
CA ARG A 546 -4.94 -30.34 5.86
C ARG A 546 -6.01 -29.33 5.44
N GLY A 547 -7.18 -29.34 6.09
CA GLY A 547 -8.24 -28.38 5.81
C GLY A 547 -7.80 -26.94 6.06
N MET A 548 -7.10 -26.67 7.17
CA MET A 548 -6.57 -25.33 7.47
C MET A 548 -5.46 -24.91 6.49
N TYR A 549 -4.62 -25.85 6.06
CA TYR A 549 -3.59 -25.62 5.04
C TYR A 549 -4.21 -25.31 3.66
N GLU A 550 -5.15 -26.13 3.19
CA GLU A 550 -5.87 -25.92 1.92
C GLU A 550 -6.68 -24.61 1.93
N GLU A 551 -7.29 -24.25 3.07
CA GLU A 551 -7.98 -22.98 3.25
C GLU A 551 -7.02 -21.78 3.18
N SER A 552 -5.81 -21.92 3.75
CA SER A 552 -4.77 -20.89 3.75
C SER A 552 -4.10 -20.72 2.37
N LEU A 553 -4.02 -21.79 1.58
CA LEU A 553 -3.39 -21.81 0.26
C LEU A 553 -4.33 -21.30 -0.85
N ASN A 554 -5.65 -21.29 -0.62
CA ASN A 554 -6.62 -20.91 -1.64
C ASN A 554 -6.72 -19.38 -1.81
N PRO A 555 -6.20 -18.80 -2.92
CA PRO A 555 -6.22 -17.34 -3.15
C PRO A 555 -7.65 -16.80 -3.30
N PHE A 556 -8.62 -17.65 -3.65
CA PHE A 556 -10.02 -17.26 -3.77
C PHE A 556 -10.68 -17.04 -2.42
N ASN A 557 -10.24 -17.67 -1.33
CA ASN A 557 -10.78 -17.38 0.00
C ASN A 557 -10.32 -16.01 0.50
N ALA A 558 -9.07 -15.64 0.26
CA ALA A 558 -8.57 -14.30 0.55
C ALA A 558 -9.29 -13.23 -0.31
N PHE A 559 -9.57 -13.56 -1.57
CA PHE A 559 -10.37 -12.72 -2.46
C PHE A 559 -11.81 -12.59 -1.97
N HIS A 560 -12.48 -13.69 -1.64
CA HIS A 560 -13.88 -13.70 -1.21
C HIS A 560 -14.07 -13.03 0.15
N ARG A 561 -13.10 -13.16 1.07
CA ARG A 561 -13.09 -12.40 2.34
C ARG A 561 -12.91 -10.89 2.09
N ARG A 562 -12.05 -10.49 1.14
CA ARG A 562 -11.88 -9.08 0.74
C ARG A 562 -13.12 -8.54 0.00
N GLU A 563 -13.74 -9.36 -0.83
CA GLU A 563 -14.91 -9.01 -1.62
C GLU A 563 -16.16 -8.88 -0.75
N THR A 564 -16.42 -9.84 0.14
CA THR A 564 -17.49 -9.74 1.14
C THR A 564 -17.29 -8.52 2.05
N SER A 565 -16.06 -8.24 2.48
CA SER A 565 -15.73 -7.04 3.25
C SER A 565 -15.95 -5.75 2.45
N ARG A 566 -15.66 -5.74 1.14
CA ARG A 566 -15.94 -4.61 0.25
C ARG A 566 -17.44 -4.43 0.03
N ARG A 567 -18.21 -5.50 -0.21
CA ARG A 567 -19.67 -5.45 -0.35
C ARG A 567 -20.34 -4.94 0.91
N VAL A 568 -19.89 -5.39 2.09
CA VAL A 568 -20.37 -4.87 3.39
C VAL A 568 -19.91 -3.42 3.63
N ARG A 569 -18.87 -2.95 2.92
CA ARG A 569 -18.38 -1.57 2.96
C ARG A 569 -18.99 -0.62 1.96
N SER A 570 -19.50 -1.14 0.84
CA SER A 570 -20.26 -0.39 -0.16
C SER A 570 -21.76 -0.31 0.16
N MET A 571 -22.26 -1.09 1.13
CA MET A 571 -23.65 -0.99 1.59
C MET A 571 -23.89 0.32 2.36
N GLY A 572 -25.01 0.99 2.07
CA GLY A 572 -25.45 2.17 2.81
C GLY A 572 -25.66 1.87 4.30
N ILE A 573 -25.71 2.91 5.14
CA ILE A 573 -25.80 2.76 6.60
C ILE A 573 -27.00 1.90 7.01
N LEU A 574 -28.14 2.05 6.34
CA LEU A 574 -29.36 1.26 6.57
C LEU A 574 -29.17 -0.20 6.14
N ASP A 575 -28.61 -0.44 4.96
CA ASP A 575 -28.35 -1.80 4.47
C ASP A 575 -27.34 -2.54 5.34
N ARG A 576 -26.37 -1.82 5.91
CA ARG A 576 -25.39 -2.37 6.84
C ARG A 576 -26.03 -2.72 8.19
N LEU A 577 -26.96 -1.90 8.69
CA LEU A 577 -27.75 -2.22 9.89
C LEU A 577 -28.65 -3.44 9.65
N ILE A 578 -29.31 -3.51 8.49
CA ILE A 578 -30.13 -4.66 8.10
C ILE A 578 -29.26 -5.91 7.94
N TYR A 579 -28.09 -5.81 7.33
CA TYR A 579 -27.15 -6.92 7.19
C TYR A 579 -26.63 -7.40 8.54
N MET A 580 -26.27 -6.49 9.46
CA MET A 580 -25.88 -6.85 10.83
C MET A 580 -27.01 -7.52 11.59
N PHE A 581 -28.23 -6.98 11.51
CA PHE A 581 -29.40 -7.54 12.17
C PHE A 581 -29.78 -8.90 11.59
N SER A 582 -29.81 -9.02 10.26
CA SER A 582 -30.11 -10.27 9.54
C SER A 582 -29.05 -11.34 9.81
N SER A 583 -27.77 -10.97 9.76
CA SER A 583 -26.66 -11.87 10.08
C SER A 583 -26.68 -12.33 11.54
N PHE A 584 -27.00 -11.44 12.48
CA PHE A 584 -27.17 -11.78 13.89
C PHE A 584 -28.35 -12.73 14.13
N VAL A 585 -29.48 -12.48 13.46
CA VAL A 585 -30.66 -13.34 13.55
C VAL A 585 -30.38 -14.71 12.92
N MET A 586 -29.78 -14.77 11.72
CA MET A 586 -29.46 -16.04 11.03
C MET A 586 -28.36 -16.84 11.74
N GLY A 587 -27.36 -16.17 12.31
CA GLY A 587 -26.21 -16.82 12.94
C GLY A 587 -26.53 -17.52 14.25
N ASN A 588 -27.60 -17.14 14.94
CA ASN A 588 -27.93 -17.68 16.27
C ASN A 588 -29.26 -18.43 16.28
N ARG A 589 -29.24 -19.71 16.68
CA ARG A 589 -30.45 -20.58 16.69
C ARG A 589 -31.58 -20.03 17.57
N ARG A 590 -31.26 -19.38 18.69
CA ARG A 590 -32.26 -18.76 19.58
C ARG A 590 -32.88 -17.50 18.96
N ALA A 591 -32.09 -16.67 18.28
CA ALA A 591 -32.57 -15.46 17.63
C ALA A 591 -33.55 -15.77 16.49
N ARG A 592 -33.30 -16.83 15.71
CA ARG A 592 -34.25 -17.33 14.70
C ARG A 592 -35.60 -17.74 15.30
N MET A 593 -35.61 -18.44 16.43
CA MET A 593 -36.85 -18.85 17.11
C MET A 593 -37.64 -17.65 17.63
N VAL A 594 -36.95 -16.65 18.20
CA VAL A 594 -37.60 -15.42 18.68
C VAL A 594 -38.21 -14.62 17.53
N MET A 595 -37.50 -14.49 16.40
CA MET A 595 -37.99 -13.77 15.22
C MET A 595 -39.19 -14.48 14.58
N LEU A 596 -39.17 -15.81 14.49
CA LEU A 596 -40.33 -16.59 14.06
C LEU A 596 -41.55 -16.38 14.97
N LEU A 597 -41.34 -16.39 16.29
CA LEU A 597 -42.41 -16.17 17.27
C LEU A 597 -42.97 -14.74 17.17
N TYR A 598 -42.11 -13.75 16.94
CA TYR A 598 -42.51 -12.37 16.71
C TYR A 598 -43.36 -12.23 15.45
N VAL A 599 -42.93 -12.81 14.32
CA VAL A 599 -43.70 -12.80 13.07
C VAL A 599 -45.04 -13.51 13.24
N ALA A 600 -45.08 -14.65 13.93
CA ALA A 600 -46.31 -15.38 14.21
C ALA A 600 -47.29 -14.56 15.07
N LEU A 601 -46.80 -13.89 16.13
CA LEU A 601 -47.61 -12.99 16.94
C LEU A 601 -48.15 -11.81 16.15
N LEU A 602 -47.35 -11.24 15.24
CA LEU A 602 -47.78 -10.14 14.39
C LEU A 602 -48.88 -10.59 13.41
N HIS A 603 -48.76 -11.77 12.82
CA HIS A 603 -49.82 -12.35 11.99
C HIS A 603 -51.08 -12.64 12.81
N LEU A 604 -50.94 -13.13 14.04
CA LEU A 604 -52.07 -13.37 14.94
C LEU A 604 -52.78 -12.07 15.33
N LEU A 605 -52.02 -10.98 15.53
CA LEU A 605 -52.55 -9.64 15.77
C LEU A 605 -53.29 -9.08 14.55
N VAL A 606 -52.73 -9.24 13.35
CA VAL A 606 -53.40 -8.85 12.09
C VAL A 606 -54.69 -9.65 11.90
N VAL A 607 -54.66 -10.96 12.13
CA VAL A 607 -55.86 -11.80 12.06
C VAL A 607 -56.89 -11.38 13.13
N ALA A 608 -56.47 -11.09 14.36
CA ALA A 608 -57.37 -10.66 15.41
C ALA A 608 -58.01 -9.29 15.13
N THR A 609 -57.26 -8.36 14.53
CA THR A 609 -57.80 -7.04 14.11
C THR A 609 -58.75 -7.18 12.92
N LEU A 610 -58.44 -8.02 11.93
CA LEU A 610 -59.36 -8.37 10.84
C LEU A 610 -60.62 -9.10 11.34
N TYR A 611 -60.46 -10.02 12.28
CA TYR A 611 -61.59 -10.73 12.90
C TYR A 611 -62.48 -9.79 13.70
N ARG A 612 -61.89 -8.85 14.45
CA ARG A 612 -62.64 -7.83 15.20
C ARG A 612 -63.40 -6.88 14.28
N THR A 613 -62.80 -6.47 13.16
CA THR A 613 -63.46 -5.61 12.16
C THR A 613 -64.57 -6.36 11.43
N MET A 614 -64.41 -7.66 11.17
CA MET A 614 -65.46 -8.53 10.63
C MET A 614 -66.63 -8.69 11.62
N LEU A 615 -66.36 -8.92 12.90
CA LEU A 615 -67.41 -9.01 13.94
C LEU A 615 -68.20 -7.69 14.07
N GLN A 616 -67.50 -6.55 14.01
CA GLN A 616 -68.16 -5.24 14.00
C GLN A 616 -69.01 -5.02 12.75
N ALA A 617 -68.62 -5.58 11.59
CA ALA A 617 -69.44 -5.54 10.39
C ALA A 617 -70.72 -6.39 10.53
N ASP A 618 -70.62 -7.59 11.09
CA ASP A 618 -71.77 -8.48 11.36
C ASP A 618 -72.78 -7.86 12.35
N ASP A 619 -72.29 -7.17 13.39
CA ASP A 619 -73.17 -6.46 14.34
C ASP A 619 -73.91 -5.29 13.68
N THR A 620 -73.26 -4.57 12.75
CA THR A 620 -73.92 -3.49 11.98
C THR A 620 -74.92 -4.01 10.94
N GLU A 621 -74.75 -5.23 10.42
CA GLU A 621 -75.75 -5.87 9.55
C GLU A 621 -76.95 -6.40 10.35
N ARG A 622 -76.74 -6.90 11.57
CA ARG A 622 -77.84 -7.29 12.48
C ARG A 622 -78.68 -6.09 12.93
N GLU A 623 -78.08 -4.92 13.12
CA GLU A 623 -78.81 -3.68 13.46
C GLU A 623 -79.62 -3.10 12.29
N ARG A 624 -79.31 -3.48 11.04
CA ARG A 624 -80.05 -3.06 9.83
C ARG A 624 -81.17 -4.01 9.41
N ALA A 625 -81.34 -5.15 10.08
CA ALA A 625 -82.48 -6.03 9.83
C ALA A 625 -83.77 -5.42 10.44
N PRO A 626 -84.84 -5.20 9.66
CA PRO A 626 -86.09 -4.63 10.16
C PRO A 626 -86.81 -5.61 11.12
N PRO A 627 -87.59 -5.12 12.11
CA PRO A 627 -88.39 -5.97 12.97
C PRO A 627 -89.57 -6.53 12.17
N GLY A 628 -89.44 -7.78 11.71
CA GLY A 628 -90.52 -8.55 11.10
C GLY A 628 -91.16 -9.48 12.14
N GLY A 629 -92.42 -9.24 12.49
CA GLY A 629 -93.19 -10.02 13.45
C GLY A 629 -93.42 -11.47 13.03
N ILE A 630 -93.47 -12.38 14.01
CA ILE A 630 -94.65 -12.73 14.82
C ILE A 630 -94.19 -12.87 16.26
#